data_AF-A0A959UN99-F1
#
_entry.id   AF-A0A959UN99-F1
#
_cell.length_a   1.000
_cell.length_b   1.000
_cell.length_c   1.000
_cell.angle_alpha   90.00
_cell.angle_beta   90.00
_cell.angle_gamma   90.00
#
_symmetry.space_group_name_H-M   'P 1'
#
loop_
_entity.id
_entity.type
_entity.pdbx_description
1 polymer ?
#
loop_
_entity_poly.entity_id
_entity_poly.type
_entity_poly.pdbx_seq_one_letter_code
_entity_poly.pdbx_strand_id
1 'polypeptide(L)' 'MKKFTLLAVFLLAAAFSFSQTPLTTAVDFTATTTEGEELNLFEILDNGQYVCIDFFFTT' A
#
# COMPACT_ATOMS: atom_id res chain seq x y z
N MET A 1 -36.99 5.70 -2.86
CA MET A 1 -36.30 5.37 -1.59
C MET A 1 -35.01 4.57 -1.82
N LYS A 2 -35.03 3.45 -2.54
CA LYS A 2 -33.85 2.60 -2.81
C LYS A 2 -32.57 3.34 -3.28
N LYS A 3 -32.71 4.37 -4.13
CA LYS A 3 -31.58 5.17 -4.65
C LYS A 3 -30.88 6.01 -3.57
N PHE A 4 -31.65 6.56 -2.64
CA PHE A 4 -31.12 7.35 -1.52
C PHE A 4 -30.47 6.44 -0.47
N THR A 5 -31.02 5.24 -0.26
CA THR A 5 -30.39 4.22 0.59
C THR A 5 -29.03 3.80 0.04
N LEU A 6 -28.91 3.58 -1.27
CA LEU A 6 -27.64 3.21 -1.90
C LEU A 6 -26.58 4.31 -1.75
N LEU A 7 -26.99 5.57 -1.94
CA LEU A 7 -26.11 6.72 -1.79
C LEU A 7 -25.64 6.89 -0.33
N ALA A 8 -26.53 6.70 0.65
CA ALA A 8 -26.17 6.77 2.06
C ALA A 8 -25.18 5.67 2.45
N VAL A 9 -25.35 4.45 1.95
CA VAL A 9 -24.41 3.33 2.16
C VAL A 9 -23.05 3.63 1.53
N PHE A 10 -23.03 4.20 0.32
CA PHE A 10 -21.79 4.58 -0.36
C PHE A 10 -21.01 5.68 0.39
N LEU A 11 -21.71 6.73 0.85
CA LEU A 11 -21.12 7.80 1.64
C LEU A 11 -20.58 7.30 2.98
N LEU A 12 -21.27 6.34 3.61
CA LEU A 12 -20.81 5.71 4.83
C LEU A 12 -19.54 4.88 4.60
N ALA A 13 -19.47 4.10 3.52
CA ALA A 13 -18.28 3.32 3.17
C ALA A 13 -17.06 4.22 2.86
N ALA A 14 -17.27 5.35 2.18
CA ALA A 14 -16.21 6.32 1.92
C ALA A 14 -15.69 6.98 3.22
N ALA A 15 -16.55 7.20 4.22
CA ALA A 15 -16.15 7.79 5.50
C ALA A 15 -15.25 6.87 6.35
N PHE A 16 -15.26 5.56 6.10
CA PHE A 16 -14.38 4.57 6.75
C PHE A 16 -13.23 4.10 5.86
N SER A 17 -13.00 4.77 4.72
CA SER A 17 -11.85 4.48 3.87
C SER A 17 -10.60 5.11 4.47
N PHE A 18 -9.86 4.34 5.28
CA PHE A 18 -8.54 4.73 5.77
C PHE A 18 -7.47 4.34 4.75
N SER A 19 -6.42 5.17 4.60
CA SER A 19 -5.20 4.75 3.90
C SER A 19 -4.64 3.51 4.57
N GLN A 20 -4.20 2.52 3.79
CA GLN A 20 -3.67 1.26 4.32
C GLN A 20 -2.42 1.47 5.20
N THR A 21 -1.73 2.61 5.05
CA THR A 21 -0.55 2.96 5.85
C THR A 21 -0.43 4.48 6.07
N PRO A 22 0.18 4.94 7.18
CA PRO A 22 0.59 6.33 7.35
C PRO A 22 1.70 6.71 6.35
N LEU A 23 1.64 7.92 5.78
CA LEU A 23 2.65 8.45 4.87
C LEU A 23 4.05 8.66 5.50
N THR A 24 4.18 8.49 6.82
CA THR A 24 5.39 8.80 7.58
C THR A 24 6.27 7.60 7.89
N THR A 25 5.75 6.38 7.75
CA THR A 25 6.48 5.17 8.14
C THR A 25 6.23 4.08 7.11
N ALA A 26 7.31 3.64 6.46
CA ALA A 26 7.25 2.48 5.58
C ALA A 26 6.87 1.26 6.41
N VAL A 27 5.89 0.49 5.94
CA VAL A 27 5.57 -0.82 6.50
C VAL A 27 6.54 -1.85 5.95
N ASP A 28 6.80 -2.90 6.74
CA ASP A 28 7.58 -4.03 6.26
C ASP A 28 6.85 -4.75 5.12
N PHE A 29 7.60 -5.16 4.11
CA PHE A 29 7.09 -5.92 2.97
C PHE A 29 8.16 -6.82 2.35
N THR A 30 7.69 -7.86 1.68
CA THR A 30 8.50 -8.73 0.83
C THR A 30 8.08 -8.53 -0.62
N ALA A 31 9.06 -8.39 -1.51
CA ALA A 31 8.84 -8.33 -2.96
C ALA A 31 9.70 -9.38 -3.65
N THR A 32 9.16 -9.97 -4.72
CA THR A 32 9.89 -10.92 -5.56
C THR A 32 10.44 -10.20 -6.78
N THR A 33 11.73 -10.38 -7.08
CA THR A 33 12.36 -9.80 -8.27
C THR A 33 11.94 -10.53 -9.55
N THR A 34 12.34 -10.00 -10.70
CA THR A 34 12.10 -10.64 -12.02
C THR A 34 12.82 -11.97 -12.18
N GLU A 35 13.85 -12.23 -11.37
CA GLU A 35 14.63 -13.47 -11.34
C GLU A 35 14.07 -14.48 -10.32
N GLY A 36 13.04 -14.12 -9.56
CA GLY A 36 12.42 -14.98 -8.55
C GLY A 36 13.05 -14.90 -7.16
N GLU A 37 13.98 -13.98 -6.93
CA GLU A 37 14.58 -13.75 -5.60
C GLU A 37 13.59 -12.98 -4.71
N GLU A 38 13.43 -13.40 -3.45
CA GLU A 38 12.65 -12.64 -2.47
C GLU A 38 13.55 -11.63 -1.75
N LEU A 39 13.11 -10.38 -1.73
CA LEU A 39 13.74 -9.29 -0.99
C LEU A 39 12.80 -8.82 0.12
N ASN A 40 13.30 -8.75 1.35
CA ASN A 40 12.60 -8.14 2.47
C ASN A 40 13.13 -6.71 2.73
N LEU A 41 12.22 -5.75 2.94
CA LEU A 41 12.59 -4.35 3.15
C LEU A 41 13.49 -4.18 4.38
N PHE A 42 13.08 -4.74 5.52
CA PHE A 42 13.76 -4.51 6.79
C PHE A 42 15.09 -5.23 6.87
N GLU A 43 15.25 -6.40 6.25
CA GLU A 43 16.56 -7.06 6.12
C GLU A 43 17.59 -6.17 5.39
N ILE A 44 17.17 -5.46 4.33
CA ILE A 44 18.07 -4.55 3.60
C ILE A 44 18.43 -3.33 4.47
N LEU A 45 17.45 -2.76 5.16
CA LEU A 45 17.66 -1.60 6.05
C LEU A 45 18.54 -1.95 7.25
N ASP A 46 18.35 -3.14 7.86
CA ASP A 46 19.14 -3.64 8.99
C ASP A 46 20.61 -3.87 8.61
N ASN A 47 20.87 -4.13 7.33
CA ASN A 47 22.23 -4.19 6.78
C ASN A 47 22.88 -2.81 6.53
N GLY A 48 22.21 -1.72 6.91
CA GLY A 48 22.70 -0.35 6.79
C GLY A 48 22.61 0.22 5.37
N GLN A 49 21.84 -0.41 4.48
CA GLN A 49 21.64 0.06 3.11
C GLN A 49 20.43 1.00 3.04
N TYR A 50 20.44 1.92 2.07
CA TYR A 50 19.29 2.75 1.76
C TYR A 50 18.38 2.07 0.74
N VAL A 51 17.07 2.14 0.95
CA VAL A 51 16.07 1.62 0.01
C VAL A 51 15.31 2.79 -0.62
N CYS A 52 15.26 2.80 -1.96
CA CYS A 52 14.42 3.71 -2.74
C CYS A 52 13.30 2.88 -3.39
N ILE A 53 12.06 3.32 -3.21
CA ILE A 53 10.88 2.67 -3.78
C ILE A 53 10.28 3.63 -4.80
N ASP A 54 10.24 3.21 -6.07
CA ASP A 54 9.61 3.95 -7.15
C ASP A 54 8.39 3.18 -7.66
N PHE A 55 7.22 3.82 -7.59
CA PHE A 55 5.97 3.26 -8.07
C PHE A 55 5.71 3.76 -9.49
N PHE A 56 5.95 2.91 -10.48
CA PHE A 56 5.67 3.21 -11.87
C PHE A 56 4.54 2.31 -12.40
N PHE A 57 3.78 2.84 -13.36
CA PHE A 57 2.84 2.08 -14.15
C PHE A 57 3.01 2.46 -15.63
N THR A 58 2.74 1.52 -16.53
CA THR A 58 2.69 1.77 -17.98
C THR A 58 1.25 1.57 -18.46
N THR A 59 0.74 2.48 -19.29
CA THR A 59 -0.59 2.38 -19.91
C THR A 59 -0.72 1.24 -20.90
#